data_AF-A0A257Y7T3-F1
#
_entry.id   AF-A0A257Y7T3-F1
#
_cell.length_a   1.000
_cell.length_b   1.000
_cell.length_c   1.000
_cell.angle_alpha   90.00
_cell.angle_beta   90.00
_cell.angle_gamma   90.00
#
_symmetry.space_group_name_H-M   'P 1'
#
loop_
_entity.id
_entity.type
_entity.pdbx_description
1 polymer ?
#
loop_
_entity_poly.entity_id
_entity_poly.type
_entity_poly.pdbx_seq_one_letter_code
_entity_poly.pdbx_strand_id
1 'polypeptide(L)' 'GLGLKIDDTDVGRAGFVRCLPNGCVAEVVMDDALVSKLRQGKQATFIIFQTPEEGIGIPLGLNGFGPGFDALK' A
#
# COMPACT_ATOMS: atom_id res chain seq x y z
N GLY A 1 0.86 11.95 -2.57
CA GLY A 1 1.32 10.64 -3.07
C GLY A 1 0.90 9.55 -2.10
N LEU A 2 1.19 8.28 -2.41
CA LEU A 2 0.81 7.12 -1.59
C LEU A 2 2.05 6.50 -0.94
N GLY A 3 2.13 6.52 0.38
CA GLY A 3 3.10 5.75 1.15
C GLY A 3 2.53 4.39 1.57
N LEU A 4 3.40 3.42 1.81
CA LEU A 4 3.05 2.14 2.39
C LEU A 4 3.99 1.81 3.55
N LYS A 5 3.40 1.47 4.70
CA LYS A 5 4.08 0.77 5.78
C LYS A 5 3.45 -0.60 5.95
N ILE A 6 4.26 -1.61 6.24
CA ILE A 6 3.78 -2.94 6.65
C ILE A 6 4.30 -3.16 8.06
N ASP A 7 3.36 -3.32 8.98
CA ASP A 7 3.58 -3.25 10.42
C ASP A 7 4.35 -1.95 10.74
N ASP A 8 5.53 -2.05 11.35
CA ASP A 8 6.37 -0.89 11.69
C ASP A 8 7.41 -0.54 10.62
N THR A 9 7.42 -1.25 9.48
CA THR A 9 8.43 -1.09 8.43
C THR A 9 7.94 -0.16 7.32
N ASP A 10 8.68 0.92 7.04
CA ASP A 10 8.47 1.74 5.84
C ASP A 10 8.89 0.95 4.59
N VAL A 11 7.96 0.76 3.67
CA VAL A 11 8.16 -0.01 2.45
C VAL A 11 8.52 0.90 1.28
N GLY A 12 8.00 2.14 1.28
CA GLY A 12 8.24 3.10 0.22
C GLY A 12 7.05 3.99 -0.09
N ARG A 13 7.21 4.79 -1.14
CA ARG A 13 6.24 5.79 -1.59
C ARG A 13 6.10 5.74 -3.11
N ALA A 14 4.89 5.91 -3.60
CA ALA A 14 4.54 6.03 -4.99
C ALA A 14 3.88 7.39 -5.27
N GLY A 15 4.27 8.02 -6.37
CA GLY A 15 3.61 9.22 -6.87
C GLY A 15 2.23 8.89 -7.44
N PHE A 16 1.32 9.88 -7.42
CA PHE A 16 0.10 9.74 -8.20
C PHE A 16 0.43 9.94 -9.68
N VAL A 17 0.04 8.99 -10.52
CA VAL A 17 0.25 9.06 -11.97
C VAL A 17 -0.79 9.94 -12.65
N ARG A 18 -2.03 9.94 -12.13
CA ARG A 18 -3.12 10.82 -12.57
C ARG A 18 -4.20 10.93 -11.49
N CYS A 19 -4.95 12.04 -11.50
CA CYS A 19 -6.15 12.21 -10.69
C CYS A 19 -7.40 12.27 -11.59
N LEU A 20 -8.43 11.54 -11.18
CA LEU A 20 -9.74 11.41 -11.80
C LEU A 20 -10.80 12.02 -10.87
N PRO A 21 -12.05 12.27 -11.33
CA PRO A 21 -13.10 12.82 -10.48
C PRO A 21 -13.41 12.00 -9.22
N ASN A 22 -13.10 10.70 -9.22
CA ASN A 22 -13.29 9.78 -8.10
C ASN A 22 -12.04 9.53 -7.23
N GLY A 23 -10.89 10.14 -7.57
CA GLY A 23 -9.66 9.99 -6.79
C GLY A 23 -8.38 9.93 -7.64
N CYS A 24 -7.24 9.76 -7.00
CA CYS A 24 -5.95 9.64 -7.67
C CYS A 24 -5.46 8.20 -7.76
N VAL A 25 -4.79 7.86 -8.86
CA VAL A 25 -4.22 6.54 -9.11
C VAL A 25 -2.71 6.60 -8.82
N ALA A 26 -2.21 5.66 -8.03
CA ALA A 26 -0.78 5.38 -7.89
C ALA A 26 -0.51 3.98 -8.45
N GLU A 27 0.49 3.85 -9.31
CA GLU A 27 0.91 2.56 -9.84
C GLU A 27 2.11 2.06 -9.04
N VAL A 28 2.05 0.80 -8.61
CA VAL A 28 3.10 0.17 -7.78
C VAL A 28 3.42 -1.18 -8.39
N VAL A 29 4.71 -1.47 -8.52
CA VAL A 29 5.16 -2.79 -8.96
C VAL A 29 5.09 -3.74 -7.77
N MET A 30 4.30 -4.80 -7.91
CA MET A 30 4.20 -5.88 -6.94
C MET A 30 5.29 -6.92 -7.23
N ASP A 31 6.52 -6.63 -6.81
CA ASP A 31 7.62 -7.58 -6.88
C ASP A 31 7.51 -8.67 -5.80
N ASP A 32 8.31 -9.74 -5.96
CA ASP A 32 8.28 -10.88 -5.04
C ASP A 32 8.60 -10.49 -3.59
N ALA A 33 9.44 -9.48 -3.39
CA ALA A 33 9.80 -8.99 -2.06
C ALA A 33 8.62 -8.28 -1.39
N LEU A 34 7.91 -7.42 -2.12
CA LEU A 34 6.71 -6.74 -1.65
C LEU A 34 5.58 -7.73 -1.37
N VAL A 35 5.33 -8.67 -2.29
CA VAL A 35 4.35 -9.73 -2.10
C VAL A 35 4.68 -10.56 -0.86
N SER A 36 5.94 -10.93 -0.66
CA SER A 36 6.39 -11.66 0.54
C SER A 36 6.11 -10.86 1.82
N LYS A 37 6.39 -9.55 1.84
CA LYS A 37 6.10 -8.70 3.01
C LYS A 37 4.61 -8.61 3.30
N LEU A 38 3.78 -8.45 2.27
CA LEU A 38 2.32 -8.38 2.43
C LEU A 38 1.73 -9.71 2.91
N ARG A 39 2.32 -10.85 2.53
CA ARG A 39 1.93 -12.19 3.00
C ARG A 39 2.26 -12.43 4.48
N GLN A 40 3.38 -11.92 4.94
CA GLN A 40 3.91 -12.15 6.29
C GLN A 40 3.46 -11.10 7.30
N GLY A 41 3.12 -9.90 6.82
CA GLY A 41 2.69 -8.78 7.64
C GLY A 41 1.30 -8.97 8.24
N LYS A 42 1.00 -8.21 9.29
CA LYS A 42 -0.32 -8.23 9.95
C LYS A 42 -1.17 -7.04 9.57
N GLN A 43 -0.54 -5.88 9.39
CA GLN A 43 -1.20 -4.64 9.04
C GLN A 43 -0.43 -3.91 7.93
N ALA A 44 -1.13 -3.40 6.93
CA ALA A 44 -0.60 -2.42 5.99
C ALA A 44 -1.20 -1.05 6.32
N THR A 45 -0.36 -0.04 6.52
CA THR A 45 -0.81 1.34 6.67
C THR A 45 -0.49 2.08 5.38
N PHE A 46 -1.54 2.41 4.64
CA PHE A 46 -1.43 3.27 3.46
C PHE A 46 -1.49 4.72 3.90
N ILE A 47 -0.55 5.53 3.44
CA ILE A 47 -0.43 6.93 3.86
C ILE A 47 -0.69 7.81 2.65
N ILE A 48 -1.78 8.58 2.69
CA ILE A 48 -2.10 9.55 1.65
C ILE A 48 -1.50 10.90 2.07
N PHE A 49 -0.58 11.40 1.26
CA PHE A 49 -0.02 12.75 1.42
C PHE A 49 -0.79 13.71 0.52
N GLN A 50 -1.66 14.55 1.11
CA GLN A 50 -2.29 15.68 0.43
C GLN A 50 -1.34 16.89 0.39
N THR A 51 -0.60 17.11 1.48
CA THR A 51 0.54 18.03 1.60
C THR A 51 1.72 17.29 2.26
N PRO A 52 2.98 17.78 2.15
CA PRO A 52 4.13 17.12 2.78
C PRO A 52 3.99 17.01 4.30
N GLU A 53 3.33 17.98 4.93
CA GLU A 53 3.19 18.07 6.39
C GLU A 53 2.00 17.26 6.94
N GLU A 54 1.03 16.88 6.09
CA GLU A 54 -0.24 16.28 6.50
C GLU A 54 -0.47 14.93 5.78
N GLY A 55 -0.01 13.86 6.43
CA GLY A 55 -0.18 12.48 5.97
C GLY A 55 -1.32 11.77 6.71
N ILE A 56 -2.33 11.30 5.99
CA ILE A 56 -3.44 10.53 6.56
C ILE A 56 -3.13 9.04 6.41
N GLY A 57 -3.00 8.34 7.54
CA GLY A 57 -2.77 6.89 7.59
C GLY A 57 -4.08 6.10 7.62
N ILE A 58 -4.22 5.15 6.71
CA ILE A 58 -5.36 4.22 6.60
C ILE A 58 -4.84 2.82 6.90
N PRO A 59 -5.12 2.26 8.10
CA PRO A 59 -4.70 0.92 8.45
C PRO A 59 -5.62 -0.13 7.81
N LEU A 60 -5.03 -1.16 7.21
CA LEU A 60 -5.70 -2.31 6.64
C LEU A 60 -5.11 -3.60 7.23
N GLY A 61 -5.96 -4.53 7.62
CA GLY A 61 -5.51 -5.86 8.05
C GLY A 61 -5.03 -6.68 6.85
N LEU A 62 -3.90 -7.37 7.01
CA LEU A 62 -3.33 -8.26 5.99
C LEU A 62 -3.75 -9.72 6.16
N ASN A 63 -4.58 -10.02 7.16
CA ASN A 63 -5.12 -11.36 7.34
C ASN A 63 -5.90 -11.80 6.08
N GLY A 64 -5.52 -12.95 5.51
CA GLY A 64 -6.11 -13.47 4.28
C GLY A 64 -5.48 -12.95 2.98
N PHE A 65 -4.52 -12.01 3.03
CA PHE A 65 -3.83 -11.52 1.81
C PHE A 65 -3.18 -12.66 1.03
N GLY A 66 -2.40 -13.51 1.71
CA GLY A 66 -1.69 -14.62 1.05
C GLY A 66 -2.61 -15.58 0.28
N PRO A 67 -3.60 -16.20 0.95
CA PRO A 67 -4.60 -17.04 0.28
C PRO A 67 -5.37 -16.32 -0.83
N GLY A 68 -5.75 -15.06 -0.60
CA GLY A 68 -6.45 -14.26 -1.61
C GLY A 68 -5.61 -14.02 -2.85
N PHE A 69 -4.32 -13.70 -2.68
CA PHE A 69 -3.39 -13.51 -3.79
C PHE A 69 -3.10 -14.83 -4.53
N ASP A 70 -3.01 -15.96 -3.81
CA ASP A 70 -2.82 -17.28 -4.43
C ASP A 70 -4.01 -17.68 -5.31
N ALA A 71 -5.24 -17.30 -4.92
CA ALA A 71 -6.46 -17.60 -5.69
C ALA A 71 -6.61 -16.78 -6.98
N LEU A 72 -5.84 -15.70 -7.14
CA LEU A 72 -5.82 -14.85 -8.34
C LEU A 72 -4.75 -15.25 -9.36
N LYS A 73 -3.88 -16.20 -8.98
CA LYS A 73 -2.72 -16.61 -9.76
C LYS A 73 -3.05 -17.80 -10.68
#